data_AF-A0A4V2UPN1-F1
#
_entry.id   AF-A0A4V2UPN1-F1
#
_cell.length_a   1.000
_cell.length_b   1.000
_cell.length_c   1.000
_cell.angle_alpha   90.00
_cell.angle_beta   90.00
_cell.angle_gamma   90.00
#
_symmetry.space_group_name_H-M   'P 1'
#
loop_
_entity.id
_entity.type
_entity.pdbx_description
1 polymer ?
#
loop_
_entity_poly.entity_id
_entity_poly.type
_entity_poly.pdbx_seq_one_letter_code
_entity_poly.pdbx_strand_id
1 'polypeptide(L)' 'MKEKLWRYCEEGKEERYTLKELEEYFSKEPGLQEQKNQGTHFSDWLGEMEHMQILIPEGC' A
#
# COMPACT_ATOMS: atom_id res chain seq x y z
N MET A 1 -5.94 -16.27 -12.36
CA MET A 1 -5.83 -14.80 -12.27
C MET A 1 -4.40 -14.52 -11.83
N LYS A 2 -3.63 -13.69 -12.56
CA LYS A 2 -2.31 -13.28 -12.05
C LYS A 2 -2.56 -12.38 -10.84
N GLU A 3 -1.94 -12.70 -9.71
CA GLU A 3 -1.99 -11.82 -8.54
C GLU A 3 -1.33 -10.49 -8.88
N LYS A 4 -2.01 -9.37 -8.61
CA LYS A 4 -1.44 -8.02 -8.78
C LYS A 4 -0.44 -7.81 -7.64
N LEU A 5 0.83 -7.66 -8.01
CA LEU A 5 1.90 -7.35 -7.06
C LEU A 5 2.11 -5.84 -7.01
N TRP A 6 2.66 -5.38 -5.91
CA TRP A 6 3.01 -3.99 -5.68
C TRP A 6 4.44 -3.93 -5.18
N ARG A 7 5.25 -3.08 -5.81
CA ARG A 7 6.59 -2.78 -5.34
C ARG A 7 6.53 -1.60 -4.40
N TYR A 8 6.95 -1.80 -3.16
CA TYR A 8 7.14 -0.75 -2.17
C TYR A 8 8.57 -0.23 -2.27
N CYS A 9 8.72 1.06 -2.50
CA CYS A 9 9.99 1.76 -2.68
C CYS A 9 10.12 2.87 -1.63
N GLU A 10 10.48 2.50 -0.41
CA GLU A 10 10.76 3.45 0.67
C GLU A 10 12.17 3.23 1.21
N GLU A 11 12.90 4.32 1.48
CA GLU A 11 14.26 4.31 2.05
C GLU A 11 15.30 3.45 1.30
N GLY A 12 15.10 3.21 0.00
CA GLY A 12 16.01 2.41 -0.83
C GLY A 12 15.88 0.90 -0.64
N LYS A 13 14.84 0.44 0.04
CA LYS A 13 14.43 -0.97 0.04
C LYS A 13 13.33 -1.18 -0.99
N GLU A 14 13.48 -2.21 -1.80
CA GLU A 14 12.46 -2.66 -2.75
C GLU A 14 11.85 -3.95 -2.21
N GLU A 15 10.64 -3.87 -1.66
CA GLU A 15 9.87 -5.03 -1.23
C GLU A 15 8.65 -5.21 -2.14
N ARG A 16 8.21 -6.46 -2.32
CA ARG A 16 7.03 -6.77 -3.12
C ARG A 16 5.93 -7.29 -2.21
N TYR A 17 4.77 -6.67 -2.30
CA TYR A 17 3.60 -7.05 -1.52
C TYR A 17 2.44 -7.39 -2.44
N THR A 18 1.65 -8.37 -2.03
CA THR A 18 0.32 -8.58 -2.57
C THR A 18 -0.65 -7.51 -2.04
N LEU A 19 -1.77 -7.32 -2.73
CA LEU A 19 -2.82 -6.40 -2.25
C LEU A 19 -3.29 -6.74 -0.82
N LYS A 20 -3.34 -8.03 -0.48
CA LYS A 20 -3.73 -8.50 0.85
C LYS A 20 -2.70 -8.12 1.92
N GLU A 21 -1.41 -8.26 1.62
CA GLU A 21 -0.35 -7.87 2.54
C GLU A 21 -0.36 -6.36 2.81
N LEU A 22 -0.63 -5.54 1.77
CA LEU A 22 -0.80 -4.10 1.93
C LEU A 22 -2.03 -3.73 2.79
N GLU A 23 -3.14 -4.46 2.63
CA GLU A 23 -4.34 -4.25 3.45
C GLU A 23 -4.07 -4.60 4.93
N GLU A 24 -3.31 -5.68 5.17
CA GLU A 24 -2.85 -6.03 6.50
C GLU A 24 -1.89 -4.99 7.07
N TYR A 25 -0.96 -4.47 6.26
CA TYR A 25 -0.03 -3.40 6.63
C TYR A 25 -0.79 -2.13 7.05
N PHE A 26 -1.71 -1.67 6.19
CA PHE A 26 -2.58 -0.53 6.45
C PHE A 26 -3.39 -0.68 7.74
N SER A 27 -3.80 -1.91 8.07
CA SER A 27 -4.56 -2.17 9.29
C SER A 27 -3.71 -2.30 10.55
N LYS A 28 -2.41 -2.60 10.44
CA LYS A 28 -1.51 -2.86 11.57
C LYS A 28 -0.61 -1.67 11.91
N GLU A 29 -0.31 -0.82 10.94
CA GLU A 29 0.57 0.33 11.17
C GLU A 29 -0.15 1.41 11.99
N PRO A 30 0.39 1.82 13.16
CA PRO A 30 -0.29 2.78 14.04
C PRO A 30 -0.53 4.15 13.39
N GLY A 31 0.37 4.60 12.51
CA GLY A 31 0.19 5.83 11.74
C GLY A 31 -1.00 5.75 10.77
N LEU A 32 -1.20 4.60 10.13
CA LEU A 32 -2.29 4.36 9.19
C LEU A 32 -3.62 4.06 9.90
N GLN A 33 -3.58 3.47 11.09
CA GLN A 33 -4.77 3.33 11.93
C GLN A 33 -5.38 4.69 12.29
N GLU A 34 -4.57 5.72 12.52
CA GLU A 34 -5.09 7.07 12.77
C GLU A 34 -5.76 7.65 11.52
N GLN A 35 -5.17 7.49 10.34
CA GLN A 35 -5.80 7.88 9.07
C GLN A 35 -7.12 7.14 8.82
N LYS A 36 -7.15 5.84 9.12
CA LYS A 36 -8.37 5.03 9.05
C LYS A 36 -9.46 5.54 9.99
N ASN A 37 -9.09 5.94 11.21
CA ASN A 37 -10.03 6.55 12.17
C ASN A 37 -10.53 7.93 11.74
N GLN A 38 -9.74 8.65 10.93
CA GLN A 38 -10.15 9.91 10.29
C GLN A 38 -11.02 9.71 9.04
N GLY A 39 -11.25 8.45 8.63
CA GLY A 39 -12.11 8.10 7.51
C GLY A 39 -11.37 7.80 6.20
N THR A 40 -10.04 7.72 6.21
CA THR A 40 -9.28 7.30 5.03
C THR A 40 -9.52 5.81 4.76
N HIS A 41 -10.02 5.49 3.57
CA HIS A 41 -10.17 4.10 3.14
C HIS A 41 -8.86 3.56 2.56
N PHE A 42 -8.69 2.24 2.62
CA PHE A 42 -7.52 1.55 2.06
C PHE A 42 -7.30 1.88 0.57
N SER A 43 -8.38 2.04 -0.21
CA SER A 43 -8.31 2.40 -1.62
C SER A 43 -7.78 3.82 -1.86
N ASP A 44 -8.16 4.78 -1.01
CA ASP A 44 -7.64 6.16 -1.07
C ASP A 44 -6.15 6.17 -0.71
N TRP A 45 -5.78 5.48 0.38
CA TRP A 45 -4.38 5.32 0.78
C TRP A 45 -3.52 4.68 -0.30
N LEU A 46 -4.00 3.60 -0.94
CA LEU A 46 -3.34 2.97 -2.08
C LEU A 46 -3.10 3.96 -3.21
N GLY A 47 -4.13 4.74 -3.57
CA GLY A 47 -4.04 5.74 -4.62
C GLY A 47 -3.05 6.86 -4.30
N GLU A 48 -2.96 7.30 -3.05
CA GLU A 48 -1.96 8.26 -2.61
C GLU A 48 -0.54 7.69 -2.68
N MET A 49 -0.34 6.46 -2.22
CA MET A 49 0.97 5.80 -2.29
C MET A 49 1.41 5.54 -3.74
N GLU A 50 0.48 5.23 -4.64
CA GLU A 50 0.71 5.18 -6.09
C GLU A 50 1.12 6.54 -6.65
N HIS A 51 0.39 7.59 -6.28
CA HIS A 51 0.66 8.96 -6.74
C HIS A 51 2.03 9.46 -6.25
N MET A 52 2.43 9.09 -5.04
CA MET A 52 3.74 9.41 -4.46
C MET A 52 4.88 8.53 -4.99
N GLN A 53 4.58 7.56 -5.87
CA GLN A 53 5.55 6.57 -6.38
C GLN A 53 6.19 5.70 -5.28
N ILE A 54 5.54 5.60 -4.12
CA ILE A 54 5.96 4.73 -3.02
C ILE A 54 5.50 3.29 -3.31
N LEU A 55 4.26 3.11 -3.81
CA LEU A 55 3.75 1.83 -4.28
C LEU A 55 3.64 1.83 -5.80
N ILE A 56 4.37 0.94 -6.47
CA ILE A 56 4.35 0.78 -7.92
C ILE A 56 3.64 -0.53 -8.26
N PRO A 57 2.50 -0.50 -8.97
CA PRO A 57 1.81 -1.72 -9.36
C PRO A 57 2.66 -2.53 -10.35
N GLU A 58 3.05 -3.74 -9.97
CA GLU A 58 3.74 -4.71 -10.82
C GLU A 58 2.73 -5.77 -11.29
N GLY A 59 2.22 -5.64 -12.51
CA GLY A 59 1.37 -6.66 -13.10
C GLY A 59 0.61 -6.23 -14.35
N CYS A 60 0.81 -7.00 -15.42
CA CYS A 60 -0.02 -7.07 -16.63
C CYS A 60 -0.49 -8.53 -16.83
#